data_AF-A0AAN9UUG6-F1
#
_entry.id   AF-A0AAN9UUG6-F1
#
_cell.length_a   1.000
_cell.length_b   1.000
_cell.length_c   1.000
_cell.angle_alpha   90.00
_cell.angle_beta   90.00
_cell.angle_gamma   90.00
#
_symmetry.space_group_name_H-M   'P 1'
#
loop_
_entity.id
_entity.type
_entity.pdbx_description
1 polymer ?
#
loop_
_entity_poly.entity_id
_entity_poly.type
_entity_poly.pdbx_seq_one_letter_code
_entity_poly.pdbx_strand_id
1 'polypeptide(L)'
;MDNDDDGNHHGSPPQLQPPPPLRIFPPLLNSACPWATTLADLTALFECPSTGAVTTRTSLLGSAGFPHDDAVHRYTFFDPCRHEFPRGGGSGGIGGSDDNDDDDDADRYSASLNTLGYSPVPLDGYLGYIRAIAASASVAASALSSTPPPAASSSSSTTTTATKEEVGNRYKYKYFIVSVTGTPDEVAECYRRVARLQAQLQSEAAGSGGSGSDKAEVGGTEAAPPSPRIRLAVEVNLSCPNIPGKPPPAYSGAALAPYLVALRDAAAETVWGGEGGGGGGGGGGSGSESESEVLLSKGVRVPWGLKTPPYTHADQFETLVAALRRAGVAGTDTTTTTTTTNAKGGGTETTTDYYYYYSPISFLTATNTLGSCLVLTDTHEPKLLAGPSTPGVGTGIGGLAGPPLHPLALGNVATLRRLLDAHRATRHVALVGVGGVADAAAYRRMRAVGADAVAVGSALGRRGVRVFGEVEGGLGGGW
;
A
#
# COMPACT_ATOMS: atom_id res chain seq x y z
N MET A 1 -13.69 54.52 28.66
CA MET A 1 -14.47 53.41 29.23
C MET A 1 -14.74 52.50 28.08
N ASP A 2 -13.82 51.57 27.93
CA ASP A 2 -13.53 50.80 26.73
C ASP A 2 -14.64 49.79 26.44
N ASN A 3 -14.98 49.68 25.17
CA ASN A 3 -15.84 48.64 24.63
C ASN A 3 -14.93 47.48 24.19
N ASP A 4 -14.74 46.50 25.06
CA ASP A 4 -14.15 45.21 24.68
C ASP A 4 -15.30 44.23 24.39
N ASP A 5 -15.65 44.13 23.11
CA ASP A 5 -16.46 43.07 22.53
C ASP A 5 -15.53 41.90 22.18
N ASP A 6 -15.09 41.16 23.20
CA ASP A 6 -14.35 39.91 23.03
C ASP A 6 -15.33 38.80 22.61
N GLY A 7 -15.65 38.81 21.31
CA GLY A 7 -16.24 37.70 20.60
C GLY A 7 -15.27 36.51 20.61
N ASN A 8 -15.27 35.77 21.71
CA ASN A 8 -14.54 34.52 21.87
C ASN A 8 -15.18 33.45 20.96
N HIS A 9 -14.83 33.45 19.68
CA HIS A 9 -14.98 32.31 18.79
C HIS A 9 -14.08 31.19 19.30
N HIS A 10 -14.58 30.40 20.24
CA HIS A 10 -14.08 29.04 20.43
C HIS A 10 -14.29 28.29 19.11
N GLY A 11 -13.25 28.27 18.27
CA GLY A 11 -13.22 27.48 17.05
C GLY A 11 -13.57 26.04 17.41
N SER A 12 -14.62 25.52 16.79
CA SER A 12 -14.99 24.10 16.93
C SER A 12 -13.73 23.26 16.67
N PRO A 13 -13.46 22.21 17.48
CA PRO A 13 -12.33 21.34 17.22
C PRO A 13 -12.44 20.84 15.76
N PRO A 14 -11.32 20.81 15.01
CA PRO A 14 -11.36 20.44 13.61
C PRO A 14 -12.04 19.08 13.48
N GLN A 15 -13.18 19.04 12.79
CA GLN A 15 -13.87 17.80 12.50
C GLN A 15 -12.89 16.91 11.73
N LEU A 16 -12.39 15.86 12.38
CA LEU A 16 -11.50 14.88 11.76
C LEU A 16 -12.23 14.23 10.59
N GLN A 17 -12.00 14.73 9.38
CA GLN A 17 -12.53 14.13 8.16
C GLN A 17 -11.98 12.70 8.06
N PRO A 18 -12.81 11.71 7.68
CA PRO A 18 -12.33 10.34 7.52
C PRO A 18 -11.14 10.30 6.56
N PRO A 19 -10.19 9.37 6.75
CA PRO A 19 -9.05 9.24 5.86
C PRO A 19 -9.52 8.86 4.45
N PRO A 20 -8.80 9.27 3.38
CA PRO A 20 -9.17 8.93 2.02
C PRO A 20 -9.24 7.40 1.82
N PRO A 21 -10.33 6.83 1.29
CA PRO A 21 -10.45 5.39 1.14
C PRO A 21 -9.49 4.86 0.07
N LEU A 22 -8.90 3.69 0.31
CA LEU A 22 -8.19 2.93 -0.72
C LEU A 22 -9.19 2.03 -1.46
N ARG A 23 -9.44 2.30 -2.75
CA ARG A 23 -10.37 1.54 -3.58
C ARG A 23 -9.63 0.97 -4.79
N ILE A 24 -9.30 -0.31 -4.74
CA ILE A 24 -8.52 -0.98 -5.78
C ILE A 24 -9.47 -1.70 -6.73
N PHE A 25 -9.38 -1.39 -8.03
CA PHE A 25 -10.13 -2.11 -9.06
C PHE A 25 -9.29 -2.30 -10.33
N PRO A 26 -9.18 -3.52 -10.90
CA PRO A 26 -9.64 -4.78 -10.31
C PRO A 26 -9.01 -5.04 -8.92
N PRO A 27 -9.68 -5.76 -7.99
CA PRO A 27 -9.21 -5.95 -6.61
C PRO A 27 -8.04 -6.96 -6.49
N LEU A 28 -7.02 -6.78 -7.32
CA LEU A 28 -5.83 -7.61 -7.48
C LEU A 28 -4.61 -6.71 -7.72
N LEU A 29 -3.50 -7.00 -7.07
CA LEU A 29 -2.28 -6.19 -7.11
C LEU A 29 -1.05 -7.05 -6.75
N ASN A 30 0.15 -6.52 -6.93
CA ASN A 30 1.33 -7.12 -6.33
C ASN A 30 1.50 -6.66 -4.86
N SER A 31 2.12 -7.52 -4.06
CA SER A 31 2.67 -7.17 -2.75
C SER A 31 3.96 -6.37 -2.91
N ALA A 32 4.33 -5.53 -1.93
CA ALA A 32 5.72 -5.07 -1.79
C ALA A 32 6.67 -6.28 -1.79
N CYS A 33 7.52 -6.38 -2.81
CA CYS A 33 8.38 -7.53 -3.08
C CYS A 33 9.55 -7.17 -4.01
N PRO A 34 10.54 -8.06 -4.22
CA PRO A 34 11.71 -7.79 -5.07
C PRO A 34 11.39 -7.52 -6.53
N TRP A 35 10.30 -8.10 -7.05
CA TRP A 35 9.85 -7.98 -8.45
C TRP A 35 9.03 -6.70 -8.70
N ALA A 36 9.29 -5.66 -7.91
CA ALA A 36 8.69 -4.33 -8.00
C ALA A 36 9.76 -3.27 -7.64
N THR A 37 10.99 -3.47 -8.15
CA THR A 37 12.16 -2.66 -7.79
C THR A 37 12.54 -1.67 -8.89
N THR A 38 12.58 -2.14 -10.13
CA THR A 38 13.06 -1.36 -11.27
C THR A 38 11.95 -0.60 -11.96
N LEU A 39 12.29 0.42 -12.76
CA LEU A 39 11.32 1.08 -13.63
C LEU A 39 10.59 0.09 -14.55
N ALA A 40 11.30 -0.92 -15.07
CA ALA A 40 10.71 -1.94 -15.93
C ALA A 40 9.69 -2.79 -15.18
N ASP A 41 10.00 -3.24 -13.96
CA ASP A 41 9.08 -4.00 -13.11
C ASP A 41 7.78 -3.22 -12.88
N LEU A 42 7.91 -1.95 -12.46
CA LEU A 42 6.78 -1.09 -12.14
C LEU A 42 5.94 -0.74 -13.37
N THR A 43 6.58 -0.56 -14.52
CA THR A 43 5.89 -0.32 -15.80
C THR A 43 5.09 -1.54 -16.20
N ALA A 44 5.69 -2.74 -16.19
CA ALA A 44 4.99 -3.98 -16.53
C ALA A 44 3.80 -4.28 -15.60
N LEU A 45 3.98 -4.05 -14.29
CA LEU A 45 2.89 -4.18 -13.31
C LEU A 45 1.78 -3.15 -13.52
N PHE A 46 2.14 -1.91 -13.89
CA PHE A 46 1.18 -0.84 -14.15
C PHE A 46 0.40 -1.07 -15.45
N GLU A 47 1.05 -1.58 -16.49
CA GLU A 47 0.42 -1.86 -17.79
C GLU A 47 -0.43 -3.12 -17.78
N CYS A 48 -0.23 -4.04 -16.82
CA CYS A 48 -1.05 -5.22 -16.66
C CYS A 48 -2.54 -4.85 -16.43
N PRO A 49 -3.49 -5.25 -17.29
CA PRO A 49 -4.90 -4.90 -17.14
C PRO A 49 -5.57 -5.57 -15.94
N SER A 50 -4.99 -6.68 -15.47
CA SER A 50 -5.48 -7.48 -14.34
C SER A 50 -5.05 -6.94 -12.98
N THR A 51 -4.19 -5.91 -12.92
CA THR A 51 -3.83 -5.22 -11.67
C THR A 51 -4.65 -3.95 -11.51
N GLY A 52 -5.19 -3.70 -10.32
CA GLY A 52 -5.82 -2.43 -9.95
C GLY A 52 -4.91 -1.50 -9.14
N ALA A 53 -3.77 -2.01 -8.68
CA ALA A 53 -2.72 -1.24 -8.03
C ALA A 53 -1.35 -1.89 -8.22
N VAL A 54 -0.30 -1.09 -8.02
CA VAL A 54 1.10 -1.52 -7.99
C VAL A 54 1.71 -1.10 -6.66
N THR A 55 2.30 -2.04 -5.92
CA THR A 55 3.01 -1.73 -4.68
C THR A 55 4.51 -1.75 -4.93
N THR A 56 5.25 -0.70 -4.59
CA THR A 56 6.72 -0.68 -4.74
C THR A 56 7.38 -1.64 -3.75
N ARG A 57 8.62 -2.09 -4.02
CA ARG A 57 9.45 -2.66 -2.95
C ARG A 57 9.64 -1.61 -1.86
N THR A 58 9.67 -2.05 -0.59
CA THR A 58 9.81 -1.15 0.55
C THR A 58 11.10 -0.34 0.47
N SER A 59 10.99 0.98 0.40
CA SER A 59 12.12 1.91 0.30
C SER A 59 12.43 2.60 1.63
N LEU A 60 13.65 3.10 1.75
CA LEU A 60 14.10 3.96 2.85
C LEU A 60 14.10 5.43 2.41
N LEU A 61 13.99 6.34 3.38
CA LEU A 61 14.31 7.75 3.19
C LEU A 61 15.84 7.91 3.05
N GLY A 62 16.28 8.95 2.35
CA GLY A 62 17.70 9.24 2.11
C GLY A 62 18.18 8.83 0.71
N SER A 63 19.46 9.02 0.41
CA SER A 63 20.01 8.90 -0.95
C SER A 63 20.58 7.53 -1.30
N ALA A 64 20.96 6.71 -0.31
CA ALA A 64 21.68 5.46 -0.54
C ALA A 64 20.77 4.22 -0.72
N GLY A 65 19.52 4.28 -0.25
CA GLY A 65 18.65 3.12 -0.16
C GLY A 65 19.20 2.05 0.80
N PHE A 66 18.68 0.83 0.69
CA PHE A 66 19.14 -0.30 1.48
C PHE A 66 20.45 -0.88 0.92
N PRO A 67 21.49 -1.09 1.73
CA PRO A 67 22.76 -1.65 1.29
C PRO A 67 22.61 -3.15 0.98
N HIS A 68 22.10 -3.44 -0.22
CA HIS A 68 21.93 -4.80 -0.70
C HIS A 68 23.28 -5.48 -0.94
N ASP A 69 23.31 -6.78 -0.68
CA ASP A 69 24.49 -7.63 -0.77
C ASP A 69 23.97 -9.02 -1.13
N ASP A 70 24.25 -9.49 -2.33
CA ASP A 70 23.75 -10.77 -2.86
C ASP A 70 24.29 -11.99 -2.09
N ALA A 71 25.38 -11.83 -1.33
CA ALA A 71 25.90 -12.90 -0.48
C ALA A 71 25.10 -13.06 0.82
N VAL A 72 24.43 -12.00 1.29
CA VAL A 72 23.69 -11.95 2.55
C VAL A 72 22.17 -11.99 2.31
N HIS A 73 21.70 -11.21 1.36
CA HIS A 73 20.30 -10.99 1.07
C HIS A 73 19.85 -11.95 -0.03
N ARG A 74 19.48 -13.15 0.38
CA ARG A 74 19.22 -14.26 -0.54
C ARG A 74 17.75 -14.64 -0.54
N TYR A 75 17.35 -15.36 -1.57
CA TYR A 75 16.06 -16.02 -1.63
C TYR A 75 16.19 -17.36 -2.34
N THR A 76 15.20 -18.22 -2.13
CA THR A 76 15.08 -19.48 -2.86
C THR A 76 13.60 -19.81 -3.03
N PHE A 77 13.29 -20.45 -4.15
CA PHE A 77 12.02 -21.11 -4.37
C PHE A 77 12.17 -22.61 -4.12
N PHE A 78 11.11 -23.25 -3.62
CA PHE A 78 11.14 -24.66 -3.28
C PHE A 78 9.75 -25.30 -3.36
N ASP A 79 9.74 -26.62 -3.44
CA ASP A 79 8.53 -27.44 -3.42
C ASP A 79 8.06 -27.57 -1.97
N PRO A 80 6.86 -27.06 -1.61
CA PRO A 80 6.40 -27.07 -0.23
C PRO A 80 6.09 -28.48 0.32
N CYS A 81 5.91 -29.48 -0.54
CA CYS A 81 5.61 -30.85 -0.16
C CYS A 81 6.88 -31.71 -0.08
N ARG A 82 7.81 -31.51 -1.02
CA ARG A 82 9.01 -32.35 -1.17
C ARG A 82 10.29 -31.68 -0.63
N HIS A 83 10.25 -30.37 -0.41
CA HIS A 83 11.40 -29.54 -0.02
C HIS A 83 12.56 -29.59 -1.03
N GLU A 84 12.22 -29.82 -2.30
CA GLU A 84 13.15 -29.82 -3.42
C GLU A 84 13.28 -28.41 -4.02
N PHE A 85 14.35 -28.16 -4.78
CA PHE A 85 14.67 -26.85 -5.36
C PHE A 85 14.81 -26.92 -6.89
N PRO A 86 14.58 -25.80 -7.61
CA PRO A 86 14.82 -25.73 -9.05
C PRO A 86 16.24 -26.17 -9.43
N ARG A 87 16.35 -26.97 -10.50
CA ARG A 87 17.66 -27.41 -11.03
C ARG A 87 18.32 -26.23 -11.77
N GLY A 88 19.57 -25.92 -11.45
CA GLY A 88 20.32 -24.85 -12.13
C GLY A 88 20.10 -23.42 -11.58
N GLY A 89 19.13 -23.20 -10.70
CA GLY A 89 18.93 -21.93 -10.00
C GLY A 89 19.95 -21.71 -8.88
N GLY A 90 21.06 -21.04 -9.17
CA GLY A 90 21.97 -20.52 -8.14
C GLY A 90 21.22 -19.58 -7.18
N SER A 91 21.55 -19.60 -5.88
CA SER A 91 20.90 -18.75 -4.87
C SER A 91 21.32 -17.27 -4.93
N GLY A 92 21.61 -16.72 -6.12
CA GLY A 92 22.16 -15.37 -6.25
C GLY A 92 21.81 -14.75 -7.60
N GLY A 93 21.01 -13.69 -7.54
CA GLY A 93 20.65 -12.87 -8.70
C GLY A 93 19.17 -12.47 -8.72
N ILE A 94 18.89 -11.17 -8.64
CA ILE A 94 17.62 -10.60 -9.07
C ILE A 94 17.77 -10.34 -10.58
N GLY A 95 17.54 -11.36 -11.42
CA GLY A 95 17.62 -11.20 -12.87
C GLY A 95 17.74 -12.53 -13.61
N GLY A 96 16.83 -12.74 -14.56
CA GLY A 96 16.84 -13.88 -15.48
C GLY A 96 15.66 -14.82 -15.26
N SER A 97 14.49 -14.46 -15.78
CA SER A 97 13.54 -15.47 -16.25
C SER A 97 14.14 -16.05 -17.53
N ASP A 98 14.76 -17.22 -17.44
CA ASP A 98 14.91 -18.02 -18.66
C ASP A 98 13.48 -18.42 -19.05
N ASP A 99 13.00 -17.95 -20.21
CA ASP A 99 11.66 -18.20 -20.76
C ASP A 99 11.38 -19.69 -21.08
N ASN A 100 12.22 -20.61 -20.57
CA ASN A 100 12.17 -22.05 -20.79
C ASN A 100 11.88 -22.87 -19.52
N ASP A 101 11.54 -22.25 -18.39
CA ASP A 101 10.98 -22.99 -17.25
C ASP A 101 9.59 -23.51 -17.69
N ASP A 102 9.48 -24.82 -17.96
CA ASP A 102 8.21 -25.51 -18.21
C ASP A 102 7.20 -25.10 -17.12
N ASP A 103 5.95 -24.76 -17.48
CA ASP A 103 4.93 -24.26 -16.53
C ASP A 103 4.72 -25.22 -15.32
N ASP A 104 4.95 -26.52 -15.53
CA ASP A 104 4.94 -27.55 -14.48
C ASP A 104 6.01 -27.29 -13.38
N ASP A 105 7.15 -26.69 -13.72
CA ASP A 105 8.24 -26.38 -12.79
C ASP A 105 7.96 -25.11 -11.97
N ALA A 106 7.28 -24.13 -12.58
CA ALA A 106 6.87 -22.91 -11.90
C ALA A 106 5.82 -23.19 -10.79
N ASP A 107 4.88 -24.10 -11.06
CA ASP A 107 3.86 -24.49 -10.09
C ASP A 107 4.40 -25.43 -9.00
N ARG A 108 5.37 -26.29 -9.36
CA ARG A 108 6.05 -27.16 -8.39
C ARG A 108 6.81 -26.36 -7.34
N TYR A 109 7.67 -25.42 -7.75
CA TYR A 109 8.50 -24.61 -6.85
C TYR A 109 7.80 -23.32 -6.42
N SER A 110 6.59 -23.45 -5.88
CA SER A 110 5.68 -22.33 -5.60
C SER A 110 5.89 -21.65 -4.24
N ALA A 111 6.63 -22.28 -3.31
CA ALA A 111 6.96 -21.70 -2.02
C ALA A 111 8.28 -20.92 -2.09
N SER A 112 8.45 -19.94 -1.20
CA SER A 112 9.67 -19.12 -1.16
C SER A 112 10.16 -18.89 0.26
N LEU A 113 11.48 -18.93 0.46
CA LEU A 113 12.16 -18.49 1.69
C LEU A 113 13.14 -17.37 1.33
N ASN A 114 13.24 -16.32 2.15
CA ASN A 114 14.13 -15.20 1.86
C ASN A 114 14.72 -14.53 3.11
N THR A 115 15.94 -14.02 2.99
CA THR A 115 16.61 -13.09 3.93
C THR A 115 16.73 -11.69 3.31
N LEU A 116 15.86 -11.37 2.35
CA LEU A 116 15.94 -10.11 1.65
C LEU A 116 15.64 -8.95 2.60
N GLY A 117 16.42 -7.90 2.46
CA GLY A 117 16.15 -6.62 3.10
C GLY A 117 15.30 -5.70 2.22
N TYR A 118 15.38 -4.41 2.50
CA TYR A 118 14.63 -3.38 1.80
C TYR A 118 15.23 -3.07 0.42
N SER A 119 14.60 -2.14 -0.30
CA SER A 119 14.99 -1.76 -1.66
C SER A 119 16.33 -1.02 -1.69
N PRO A 120 17.24 -1.35 -2.63
CA PRO A 120 18.42 -0.53 -2.90
C PRO A 120 18.06 0.81 -3.56
N VAL A 121 16.89 0.89 -4.22
CA VAL A 121 16.35 2.16 -4.72
C VAL A 121 15.74 2.95 -3.55
N PRO A 122 16.19 4.18 -3.27
CA PRO A 122 15.60 5.05 -2.24
C PRO A 122 14.23 5.60 -2.67
N LEU A 123 13.50 6.21 -1.73
CA LEU A 123 12.19 6.80 -1.99
C LEU A 123 12.17 7.70 -3.25
N ASP A 124 13.12 8.64 -3.36
CA ASP A 124 13.15 9.60 -4.47
C ASP A 124 13.31 8.90 -5.84
N GLY A 125 13.99 7.75 -5.88
CA GLY A 125 14.10 6.92 -7.08
C GLY A 125 12.74 6.36 -7.51
N TYR A 126 11.95 5.82 -6.57
CA TYR A 126 10.60 5.34 -6.86
C TYR A 126 9.65 6.45 -7.28
N LEU A 127 9.71 7.62 -6.62
CA LEU A 127 8.92 8.79 -7.01
C LEU A 127 9.26 9.22 -8.44
N GLY A 128 10.55 9.18 -8.82
CA GLY A 128 11.01 9.41 -10.18
C GLY A 128 10.47 8.39 -11.19
N TYR A 129 10.48 7.10 -10.86
CA TYR A 129 9.91 6.05 -11.71
C TYR A 129 8.41 6.24 -11.93
N ILE A 130 7.65 6.52 -10.86
CA ILE A 130 6.21 6.77 -10.93
C ILE A 130 5.92 7.96 -11.83
N ARG A 131 6.70 9.04 -11.73
CA ARG A 131 6.56 10.22 -12.60
C ARG A 131 6.84 9.89 -14.07
N ALA A 132 7.87 9.10 -14.35
CA ALA A 132 8.20 8.67 -15.71
C ALA A 132 7.06 7.81 -16.33
N ILE A 133 6.47 6.91 -15.54
CA ILE A 133 5.31 6.11 -15.96
C ILE A 133 4.10 7.02 -16.22
N ALA A 134 3.84 7.99 -15.34
CA ALA A 134 2.74 8.95 -15.51
C ALA A 134 2.85 9.77 -16.81
N ALA A 135 4.05 10.26 -17.10
CA ALA A 135 4.33 11.00 -18.32
C ALA A 135 4.11 10.12 -19.57
N SER A 136 4.63 8.89 -19.55
CA SER A 136 4.50 7.94 -20.67
C SER A 136 3.05 7.55 -20.93
N ALA A 137 2.27 7.30 -19.88
CA ALA A 137 0.84 6.99 -19.97
C ALA A 137 0.03 8.16 -20.56
N SER A 138 0.40 9.39 -20.24
CA SER A 138 -0.24 10.60 -20.77
C SER A 138 0.04 10.81 -22.26
N VAL A 139 1.26 10.52 -22.71
CA VAL A 139 1.65 10.56 -24.14
C VAL A 139 0.89 9.49 -24.93
N ALA A 140 0.83 8.26 -24.43
CA ALA A 140 0.11 7.17 -25.09
C ALA A 140 -1.40 7.49 -25.24
N ALA A 141 -2.03 8.04 -24.20
CA ALA A 141 -3.43 8.44 -24.24
C ALA A 141 -3.68 9.56 -25.27
N SER A 142 -2.74 10.50 -25.42
CA SER A 142 -2.84 11.60 -26.40
C SER A 142 -2.70 11.11 -27.85
N ALA A 143 -1.85 10.11 -28.11
CA ALA A 143 -1.65 9.53 -29.43
C ALA A 143 -2.85 8.70 -29.93
N LEU A 144 -3.58 8.06 -29.01
CA LEU A 144 -4.82 7.33 -29.32
C LEU A 144 -5.98 8.27 -29.66
N SER A 145 -5.97 9.50 -29.15
CA SER A 145 -7.00 10.51 -29.45
C SER A 145 -6.81 11.15 -30.85
N SER A 146 -5.59 11.15 -31.38
CA SER A 146 -5.25 11.82 -32.66
C SER A 146 -5.28 10.91 -33.88
N THR A 147 -5.56 9.61 -33.72
CA THR A 147 -5.64 8.64 -34.82
C THR A 147 -7.08 8.46 -35.30
N PRO A 148 -7.39 8.64 -36.61
CA PRO A 148 -8.72 8.41 -37.13
C PRO A 148 -9.11 6.92 -37.03
N PRO A 149 -10.38 6.58 -36.78
CA PRO A 149 -10.80 5.19 -36.59
C PRO A 149 -10.58 4.36 -37.86
N PRO A 150 -10.04 3.14 -37.75
CA PRO A 150 -9.96 2.21 -38.88
C PRO A 150 -11.36 1.72 -39.30
N ALA A 151 -11.54 1.45 -40.59
CA ALA A 151 -12.80 0.96 -41.15
C ALA A 151 -13.19 -0.39 -40.52
N ALA A 152 -14.42 -0.47 -40.02
CA ALA A 152 -14.94 -1.61 -39.30
C ALA A 152 -14.90 -2.90 -40.15
N SER A 153 -14.29 -3.96 -39.61
CA SER A 153 -14.53 -5.34 -40.04
C SER A 153 -15.20 -6.10 -38.91
N SER A 154 -16.32 -6.75 -39.22
CA SER A 154 -17.18 -7.42 -38.27
C SER A 154 -16.63 -8.79 -37.92
N SER A 155 -16.15 -8.96 -36.68
CA SER A 155 -16.03 -10.29 -36.06
C SER A 155 -16.62 -10.26 -34.66
N SER A 156 -17.58 -11.15 -34.44
CA SER A 156 -18.30 -11.40 -33.20
C SER A 156 -17.34 -11.81 -32.08
N SER A 157 -17.36 -11.08 -30.96
CA SER A 157 -16.67 -11.40 -29.72
C SER A 157 -17.69 -11.40 -28.57
N THR A 158 -17.70 -12.51 -27.84
CA THR A 158 -18.64 -12.85 -26.76
C THR A 158 -18.48 -11.88 -25.58
N THR A 159 -19.54 -11.13 -25.28
CA THR A 159 -19.57 -10.11 -24.23
C THR A 159 -19.60 -10.71 -22.83
N THR A 160 -18.56 -10.48 -22.05
CA THR A 160 -18.46 -10.77 -20.61
C THR A 160 -19.39 -9.83 -19.83
N THR A 161 -20.17 -10.37 -18.90
CA THR A 161 -21.08 -9.65 -18.00
C THR A 161 -20.32 -8.92 -16.88
N ALA A 162 -19.50 -7.93 -17.22
CA ALA A 162 -19.05 -6.92 -16.25
C ALA A 162 -20.15 -5.86 -16.12
N THR A 163 -20.49 -5.43 -14.90
CA THR A 163 -21.45 -4.34 -14.71
C THR A 163 -20.90 -3.06 -15.33
N LYS A 164 -21.77 -2.18 -15.86
CA LYS A 164 -21.33 -0.89 -16.46
C LYS A 164 -20.47 -0.04 -15.51
N GLU A 165 -20.65 -0.21 -14.19
CA GLU A 165 -19.87 0.49 -13.15
C GLU A 165 -18.44 -0.07 -13.02
N GLU A 166 -18.26 -1.39 -13.13
CA GLU A 166 -16.96 -2.06 -13.10
C GLU A 166 -16.12 -1.71 -14.34
N VAL A 167 -16.73 -1.71 -15.53
CA VAL A 167 -16.05 -1.30 -16.77
C VAL A 167 -15.63 0.18 -16.71
N GLY A 168 -16.49 1.05 -16.16
CA GLY A 168 -16.18 2.47 -15.96
C GLY A 168 -15.08 2.73 -14.92
N ASN A 169 -14.93 1.85 -13.92
CA ASN A 169 -13.92 2.02 -12.86
C ASN A 169 -12.55 1.42 -13.23
N ARG A 170 -12.51 0.36 -14.07
CA ARG A 170 -11.27 -0.31 -14.55
C ARG A 170 -10.24 0.65 -15.15
N TYR A 171 -10.72 1.70 -15.81
CA TYR A 171 -9.86 2.63 -16.56
C TYR A 171 -9.83 4.03 -15.95
N LYS A 172 -10.46 4.24 -14.79
CA LYS A 172 -10.54 5.59 -14.20
C LYS A 172 -9.25 5.96 -13.46
N TYR A 173 -8.74 5.05 -12.63
CA TYR A 173 -7.48 5.24 -11.93
C TYR A 173 -6.84 3.91 -11.52
N LYS A 174 -5.51 3.90 -11.44
CA LYS A 174 -4.70 2.80 -10.89
C LYS A 174 -3.80 3.36 -9.81
N TYR A 175 -3.71 2.67 -8.67
CA TYR A 175 -2.90 3.13 -7.55
C TYR A 175 -1.43 2.70 -7.71
N PHE A 176 -0.50 3.61 -7.41
CA PHE A 176 0.82 3.25 -6.90
C PHE A 176 0.80 3.34 -5.37
N ILE A 177 1.00 2.22 -4.70
CA ILE A 177 1.17 2.13 -3.25
C ILE A 177 2.68 2.16 -2.98
N VAL A 178 3.17 3.29 -2.48
CA VAL A 178 4.60 3.47 -2.16
C VAL A 178 4.87 2.84 -0.80
N SER A 179 5.56 1.70 -0.79
CA SER A 179 5.90 0.99 0.44
C SER A 179 7.17 1.59 1.04
N VAL A 180 7.12 1.99 2.31
CA VAL A 180 8.22 2.69 3.01
C VAL A 180 8.46 2.14 4.41
N THR A 181 9.66 2.35 4.94
CA THR A 181 10.04 2.04 6.31
C THR A 181 11.07 3.05 6.82
N GLY A 182 11.22 3.15 8.13
CA GLY A 182 12.14 4.08 8.79
C GLY A 182 11.71 4.31 10.23
N THR A 183 12.22 5.36 10.86
CA THR A 183 11.71 5.94 12.10
C THR A 183 10.35 6.63 11.88
N PRO A 184 9.60 6.98 12.94
CA PRO A 184 8.35 7.73 12.82
C PRO A 184 8.48 9.01 11.98
N ASP A 185 9.54 9.79 12.20
CA ASP A 185 9.77 11.05 11.49
C ASP A 185 10.11 10.80 10.01
N GLU A 186 10.92 9.77 9.73
CA GLU A 186 11.28 9.40 8.36
C GLU A 186 10.06 8.94 7.55
N VAL A 187 9.15 8.14 8.13
CA VAL A 187 7.95 7.70 7.40
C VAL A 187 6.92 8.82 7.26
N ALA A 188 6.85 9.75 8.21
CA ALA A 188 6.04 10.96 8.09
C ALA A 188 6.55 11.83 6.93
N GLU A 189 7.87 11.99 6.80
CA GLU A 189 8.47 12.69 5.69
C GLU A 189 8.25 11.98 4.34
N CYS A 190 8.32 10.65 4.33
CA CYS A 190 7.96 9.86 3.15
C CYS A 190 6.52 10.15 2.72
N TYR A 191 5.58 10.20 3.67
CA TYR A 191 4.18 10.55 3.38
C TYR A 191 4.07 11.95 2.75
N ARG A 192 4.75 12.97 3.30
CA ARG A 192 4.72 14.34 2.74
C ARG A 192 5.19 14.38 1.30
N ARG A 193 6.29 13.69 0.97
CA ARG A 193 6.83 13.62 -0.39
C ARG A 193 5.90 12.92 -1.37
N VAL A 194 5.27 11.81 -0.95
CA VAL A 194 4.27 11.12 -1.76
C VAL A 194 3.04 12.01 -2.00
N ALA A 195 2.54 12.69 -0.96
CA ALA A 195 1.43 13.64 -1.10
C ALA A 195 1.78 14.81 -2.05
N ARG A 196 3.02 15.32 -1.98
CA ARG A 196 3.53 16.36 -2.89
C ARG A 196 3.54 15.88 -4.35
N LEU A 197 4.03 14.67 -4.62
CA LEU A 197 3.97 14.09 -5.97
C LEU A 197 2.52 13.92 -6.45
N GLN A 198 1.62 13.46 -5.57
CA GLN A 198 0.20 13.34 -5.93
C GLN A 198 -0.40 14.68 -6.37
N ALA A 199 -0.06 15.78 -5.67
CA ALA A 199 -0.52 17.11 -6.02
C ALA A 199 0.04 17.58 -7.37
N GLN A 200 1.33 17.32 -7.65
CA GLN A 200 1.96 17.61 -8.94
C GLN A 200 1.29 16.86 -10.10
N LEU A 201 1.02 15.56 -9.93
CA LEU A 201 0.33 14.77 -10.95
C LEU A 201 -1.12 15.26 -11.20
N GLN A 202 -1.78 15.81 -10.17
CA GLN A 202 -3.12 16.37 -10.31
C GLN A 202 -3.11 17.71 -11.05
N SER A 203 -2.13 18.58 -10.78
CA SER A 203 -2.02 19.88 -11.46
C SER A 203 -1.62 19.73 -12.94
N GLU A 204 -0.68 18.83 -13.25
CA GLU A 204 -0.28 18.49 -14.63
C GLU A 204 -1.47 17.97 -15.46
N ALA A 205 -2.34 17.17 -14.83
CA ALA A 205 -3.56 16.67 -15.47
C ALA A 205 -4.67 17.73 -15.63
N ALA A 206 -4.64 18.82 -14.84
CA ALA A 206 -5.60 19.92 -14.97
C ALA A 206 -5.16 20.94 -16.04
N GLY A 207 -3.86 21.20 -16.16
CA GLY A 207 -3.29 22.14 -17.14
C GLY A 207 -3.30 21.65 -18.59
N SER A 208 -3.48 20.34 -18.82
CA SER A 208 -3.63 19.73 -20.15
C SER A 208 -5.07 19.80 -20.70
N GLY A 209 -6.05 20.21 -19.88
CA GLY A 209 -7.43 20.46 -20.31
C GLY A 209 -7.60 21.88 -20.84
N GLY A 210 -7.42 22.08 -22.14
CA GLY A 210 -7.81 23.33 -22.80
C GLY A 210 -9.30 23.63 -22.59
N SER A 211 -9.62 24.91 -22.41
CA SER A 211 -10.97 25.48 -22.41
C SER A 211 -11.70 25.13 -23.73
N GLY A 212 -12.31 23.95 -23.79
CA GLY A 212 -13.14 23.49 -24.90
C GLY A 212 -14.50 23.05 -24.38
N SER A 213 -15.50 23.89 -24.57
CA SER A 213 -16.90 23.55 -24.31
C SER A 213 -17.43 22.64 -25.41
N ASP A 214 -17.09 21.36 -25.41
CA ASP A 214 -17.63 20.41 -26.38
C ASP A 214 -18.63 19.46 -25.72
N LYS A 215 -19.90 19.66 -26.10
CA LYS A 215 -21.00 18.72 -25.86
C LYS A 215 -20.67 17.42 -26.59
N ALA A 216 -20.54 16.33 -25.85
CA ALA A 216 -20.38 15.00 -26.43
C ALA A 216 -21.67 14.57 -27.15
N GLU A 217 -21.63 14.47 -28.48
CA GLU A 217 -22.55 13.64 -29.25
C GLU A 217 -22.21 12.16 -29.06
N VAL A 218 -23.26 11.36 -28.91
CA VAL A 218 -23.21 9.90 -28.74
C VAL A 218 -23.10 9.26 -30.12
N GLY A 219 -21.92 8.76 -30.47
CA GLY A 219 -21.67 7.95 -31.66
C GLY A 219 -20.58 6.93 -31.37
N GLY A 220 -20.94 5.65 -31.34
CA GLY A 220 -20.07 4.56 -30.91
C GLY A 220 -19.12 4.06 -32.00
N THR A 221 -17.83 4.02 -31.66
CA THR A 221 -16.82 3.07 -32.15
C THR A 221 -15.78 2.90 -31.04
N GLU A 222 -15.47 1.66 -30.63
CA GLU A 222 -14.51 1.35 -29.56
C GLU A 222 -13.08 1.79 -29.95
N ALA A 223 -12.71 3.00 -29.55
CA ALA A 223 -11.32 3.40 -29.41
C ALA A 223 -10.69 2.62 -28.24
N ALA A 224 -9.38 2.36 -28.32
CA ALA A 224 -8.66 1.74 -27.21
C ALA A 224 -8.89 2.56 -25.92
N PRO A 225 -9.16 1.90 -24.76
CA PRO A 225 -9.48 2.61 -23.54
C PRO A 225 -8.30 3.49 -23.10
N PRO A 226 -8.56 4.70 -22.57
CA PRO A 226 -7.49 5.58 -22.11
C PRO A 226 -6.71 4.92 -20.97
N SER A 227 -5.40 5.15 -20.93
CA SER A 227 -4.54 4.74 -19.81
C SER A 227 -5.08 5.28 -18.48
N PRO A 228 -5.13 4.47 -17.40
CA PRO A 228 -5.71 4.90 -16.14
C PRO A 228 -4.89 6.03 -15.49
N ARG A 229 -5.56 7.01 -14.87
CA ARG A 229 -4.88 8.07 -14.12
C ARG A 229 -4.20 7.49 -12.88
N ILE A 230 -2.98 7.92 -12.60
CA ILE A 230 -2.26 7.47 -11.40
C ILE A 230 -2.83 8.14 -10.14
N ARG A 231 -3.05 7.33 -9.11
CA ARG A 231 -3.25 7.78 -7.72
C ARG A 231 -2.16 7.20 -6.84
N LEU A 232 -1.78 7.93 -5.79
CA LEU A 232 -0.77 7.47 -4.84
C LEU A 232 -1.40 7.08 -3.52
N ALA A 233 -0.77 6.12 -2.85
CA ALA A 233 -1.03 5.73 -1.48
C ALA A 233 0.31 5.36 -0.80
N VAL A 234 0.33 5.31 0.53
CA VAL A 234 1.52 4.96 1.31
C VAL A 234 1.27 3.68 2.10
N GLU A 235 2.15 2.69 1.97
CA GLU A 235 2.17 1.52 2.85
C GLU A 235 3.37 1.62 3.78
N VAL A 236 3.16 1.67 5.09
CA VAL A 236 4.27 1.66 6.05
C VAL A 236 4.53 0.23 6.52
N ASN A 237 5.71 -0.28 6.16
CA ASN A 237 6.10 -1.66 6.41
C ASN A 237 6.89 -1.77 7.72
N LEU A 238 6.18 -2.09 8.80
CA LEU A 238 6.77 -2.28 10.14
C LEU A 238 6.82 -3.77 10.53
N SER A 239 6.90 -4.66 9.54
CA SER A 239 6.68 -6.11 9.72
C SER A 239 7.79 -7.02 9.18
N CYS A 240 8.86 -6.46 8.61
CA CYS A 240 9.93 -7.26 8.00
C CYS A 240 10.64 -8.14 9.06
N PRO A 241 10.64 -9.49 8.92
CA PRO A 241 11.26 -10.38 9.90
C PRO A 241 12.79 -10.44 9.78
N ASN A 242 13.37 -9.86 8.72
CA ASN A 242 14.78 -10.01 8.37
C ASN A 242 15.67 -8.87 8.93
N ILE A 243 15.11 -7.94 9.72
CA ILE A 243 15.88 -6.84 10.32
C ILE A 243 16.38 -7.23 11.71
N PRO A 244 17.70 -7.17 11.99
CA PRO A 244 18.26 -7.58 13.28
C PRO A 244 17.84 -6.72 14.47
N GLY A 245 17.89 -7.31 15.68
CA GLY A 245 18.04 -6.59 16.95
C GLY A 245 16.76 -6.24 17.71
N LYS A 246 15.58 -6.15 17.06
CA LYS A 246 14.29 -5.94 17.75
C LYS A 246 13.14 -6.63 17.00
N PRO A 247 12.10 -7.13 17.70
CA PRO A 247 10.88 -7.57 17.03
C PRO A 247 10.29 -6.39 16.23
N PRO A 248 9.70 -6.65 15.04
CA PRO A 248 9.08 -5.61 14.23
C PRO A 248 8.09 -4.74 15.04
N PRO A 249 8.07 -3.40 14.87
CA PRO A 249 7.22 -2.51 15.68
C PRO A 249 5.73 -2.87 15.64
N ALA A 250 5.26 -3.47 14.53
CA ALA A 250 3.88 -3.92 14.39
C ALA A 250 3.47 -5.07 15.34
N TYR A 251 4.39 -5.66 16.11
CA TYR A 251 4.06 -6.61 17.18
C TYR A 251 3.77 -5.94 18.53
N SER A 252 4.01 -4.63 18.68
CA SER A 252 3.88 -3.93 19.97
C SER A 252 3.08 -2.64 19.81
N GLY A 253 2.00 -2.51 20.57
CA GLY A 253 1.18 -1.29 20.57
C GLY A 253 1.97 -0.04 20.98
N ALA A 254 2.93 -0.18 21.90
CA ALA A 254 3.79 0.93 22.33
C ALA A 254 4.78 1.35 21.23
N ALA A 255 5.35 0.39 20.50
CA ALA A 255 6.26 0.68 19.40
C ALA A 255 5.51 1.24 18.17
N LEU A 256 4.26 0.85 17.97
CA LEU A 256 3.41 1.30 16.86
C LEU A 256 2.83 2.71 17.05
N ALA A 257 2.52 3.10 18.29
CA ALA A 257 1.90 4.38 18.62
C ALA A 257 2.60 5.62 18.00
N PRO A 258 3.93 5.80 18.11
CA PRO A 258 4.58 7.00 17.54
C PRO A 258 4.47 7.07 16.01
N TYR A 259 4.45 5.93 15.31
CA TYR A 259 4.23 5.90 13.86
C TYR A 259 2.82 6.37 13.49
N LEU A 260 1.80 5.91 14.22
CA LEU A 260 0.42 6.29 13.98
C LEU A 260 0.20 7.80 14.20
N VAL A 261 0.85 8.37 15.22
CA VAL A 261 0.81 9.81 15.50
C VAL A 261 1.50 10.59 14.40
N ALA A 262 2.75 10.25 14.08
CA ALA A 262 3.55 10.97 13.09
C ALA A 262 2.88 11.00 11.69
N LEU A 263 2.33 9.88 11.23
CA LEU A 263 1.63 9.81 9.93
C LEU A 263 0.27 10.50 9.94
N ARG A 264 -0.47 10.44 11.05
CA ARG A 264 -1.72 11.19 11.20
C ARG A 264 -1.44 12.69 11.11
N ASP A 265 -0.42 13.17 11.82
CA ASP A 265 -0.09 14.58 11.90
C ASP A 265 0.43 15.07 10.53
N ALA A 266 1.33 14.32 9.89
CA ALA A 266 1.77 14.60 8.51
C ALA A 266 0.59 14.61 7.51
N ALA A 267 -0.39 13.71 7.67
CA ALA A 267 -1.60 13.71 6.84
C ALA A 267 -2.49 14.92 7.10
N ALA A 268 -2.57 15.42 8.33
CA ALA A 268 -3.32 16.63 8.67
C ALA A 268 -2.64 17.91 8.14
N GLU A 269 -1.31 18.00 8.25
CA GLU A 269 -0.49 19.13 7.75
C GLU A 269 -0.75 19.42 6.26
N THR A 270 -0.87 18.37 5.45
CA THR A 270 -1.15 18.50 4.00
C THR A 270 -2.51 19.14 3.70
N VAL A 271 -3.45 19.17 4.65
CA VAL A 271 -4.77 19.81 4.44
C VAL A 271 -4.75 21.28 4.83
N TRP A 272 -4.18 21.60 5.99
CA TRP A 272 -4.34 22.93 6.60
C TRP A 272 -3.27 23.93 6.16
N GLY A 273 -2.11 23.47 5.67
CA GLY A 273 -0.96 24.34 5.45
C GLY A 273 -0.39 24.79 6.80
N GLY A 274 0.72 24.20 7.23
CA GLY A 274 1.21 24.33 8.60
C GLY A 274 1.31 25.78 9.09
N GLU A 275 0.43 26.16 10.01
CA GLU A 275 0.78 27.05 11.11
C GLU A 275 1.07 26.13 12.30
N GLY A 276 2.34 26.09 12.72
CA GLY A 276 2.82 25.18 13.74
C GLY A 276 2.13 25.42 15.09
N GLY A 277 1.42 24.40 15.58
CA GLY A 277 1.18 24.21 17.01
C GLY A 277 2.46 23.75 17.69
N GLY A 278 3.38 24.69 17.94
CA GLY A 278 4.63 24.45 18.67
C GLY A 278 4.88 25.56 19.67
N GLY A 279 4.71 25.25 20.95
CA GLY A 279 5.06 26.13 22.06
C GLY A 279 6.52 26.60 21.99
N GLY A 280 6.74 27.82 22.47
CA GLY A 280 7.98 28.57 22.29
C GLY A 280 9.27 27.84 22.67
N GLY A 281 10.26 28.00 21.81
CA GLY A 281 11.66 27.66 22.06
C GLY A 281 12.52 28.21 20.93
N GLY A 282 13.12 29.38 21.14
CA GLY A 282 13.99 30.02 20.17
C GLY A 282 15.27 29.22 19.91
N GLY A 283 15.61 29.02 18.63
CA GLY A 283 16.87 28.44 18.20
C GLY A 283 17.00 28.53 16.68
N GLY A 284 17.80 29.48 16.19
CA GLY A 284 18.06 29.66 14.77
C GLY A 284 18.85 28.50 14.18
N GLY A 285 18.32 27.91 13.12
CA GLY A 285 18.98 26.91 12.30
C GLY A 285 18.55 27.07 10.84
N SER A 286 19.49 27.46 9.98
CA SER A 286 19.32 27.70 8.56
C SER A 286 19.05 26.40 7.78
N GLY A 287 17.84 26.28 7.25
CA GLY A 287 17.46 25.30 6.22
C GLY A 287 16.22 25.81 5.51
N SER A 288 16.41 26.60 4.45
CA SER A 288 15.32 27.17 3.68
C SER A 288 14.67 26.11 2.79
N GLU A 289 13.73 25.33 3.31
CA GLU A 289 12.67 24.79 2.47
C GLU A 289 11.79 25.97 2.06
N SER A 290 11.74 26.28 0.76
CA SER A 290 11.01 27.45 0.27
C SER A 290 9.50 27.28 0.53
N GLU A 291 8.85 28.30 1.10
CA GLU A 291 7.41 28.36 1.40
C GLU A 291 6.50 27.91 0.24
N SER A 292 6.99 27.97 -1.00
CA SER A 292 6.36 27.47 -2.23
C SER A 292 6.11 25.97 -2.25
N GLU A 293 6.91 25.12 -1.59
CA GLU A 293 6.72 23.66 -1.58
C GLU A 293 5.62 23.19 -0.63
N VAL A 294 5.41 23.91 0.48
CA VAL A 294 4.35 23.65 1.47
C VAL A 294 2.97 24.07 0.93
N LEU A 295 2.94 25.09 0.06
CA LEU A 295 1.72 25.53 -0.64
C LEU A 295 1.23 24.53 -1.69
N LEU A 296 2.11 23.72 -2.29
CA LEU A 296 1.77 22.78 -3.37
C LEU A 296 0.96 21.57 -2.91
N SER A 297 1.07 21.14 -1.64
CA SER A 297 0.34 19.98 -1.10
C SER A 297 -0.99 20.35 -0.44
N LYS A 298 -1.31 21.65 -0.30
CA LYS A 298 -2.52 22.11 0.38
C LYS A 298 -3.78 21.47 -0.22
N GLY A 299 -4.48 20.68 0.59
CA GLY A 299 -5.73 20.02 0.25
C GLY A 299 -5.60 18.61 -0.34
N VAL A 300 -4.39 18.04 -0.46
CA VAL A 300 -4.18 16.69 -1.01
C VAL A 300 -3.83 15.70 0.10
N ARG A 301 -4.78 14.80 0.42
CA ARG A 301 -4.52 13.61 1.26
C ARG A 301 -4.43 12.36 0.39
N VAL A 302 -3.41 11.53 0.64
CA VAL A 302 -3.28 10.20 0.03
C VAL A 302 -3.69 9.13 1.05
N PRO A 303 -4.34 8.03 0.64
CA PRO A 303 -4.57 6.90 1.52
C PRO A 303 -3.24 6.39 2.10
N TRP A 304 -3.22 6.04 3.37
CA TRP A 304 -2.05 5.38 3.95
C TRP A 304 -2.45 4.22 4.86
N GLY A 305 -1.56 3.24 5.00
CA GLY A 305 -1.85 2.00 5.69
C GLY A 305 -0.61 1.34 6.26
N LEU A 306 -0.81 0.20 6.92
CA LEU A 306 0.25 -0.59 7.54
C LEU A 306 0.32 -1.98 6.91
N LYS A 307 1.54 -2.48 6.72
CA LYS A 307 1.76 -3.89 6.43
C LYS A 307 2.02 -4.66 7.72
N THR A 308 1.14 -5.58 8.07
CA THR A 308 1.26 -6.37 9.30
C THR A 308 2.15 -7.59 9.11
N PRO A 309 2.85 -8.05 10.16
CA PRO A 309 3.45 -9.37 10.13
C PRO A 309 2.33 -10.43 10.23
N PRO A 310 2.65 -11.72 10.02
CA PRO A 310 1.75 -12.77 10.44
C PRO A 310 1.65 -12.79 11.96
N TYR A 311 0.44 -12.62 12.48
CA TYR A 311 0.15 -12.84 13.89
C TYR A 311 -0.23 -14.30 14.11
N THR A 312 0.23 -14.83 15.25
CA THR A 312 0.01 -16.21 15.68
C THR A 312 -0.67 -16.29 17.05
N HIS A 313 -0.80 -15.16 17.75
CA HIS A 313 -1.45 -15.04 19.05
C HIS A 313 -2.56 -13.99 19.02
N ALA A 314 -3.67 -14.25 19.74
CA ALA A 314 -4.87 -13.42 19.70
C ALA A 314 -4.62 -11.97 20.18
N ASP A 315 -3.79 -11.81 21.21
CA ASP A 315 -3.40 -10.53 21.80
C ASP A 315 -2.69 -9.59 20.81
N GLN A 316 -1.96 -10.14 19.84
CA GLN A 316 -1.31 -9.35 18.80
C GLN A 316 -2.33 -8.62 17.92
N PHE A 317 -3.42 -9.31 17.55
CA PHE A 317 -4.52 -8.71 16.77
C PHE A 317 -5.26 -7.63 17.58
N GLU A 318 -5.60 -7.93 18.82
CA GLU A 318 -6.29 -7.00 19.72
C GLU A 318 -5.44 -5.76 19.99
N THR A 319 -4.13 -5.94 20.18
CA THR A 319 -3.17 -4.85 20.39
C THR A 319 -3.11 -3.91 19.20
N LEU A 320 -3.05 -4.45 17.96
CA LEU A 320 -3.08 -3.65 16.74
C LEU A 320 -4.38 -2.83 16.66
N VAL A 321 -5.54 -3.49 16.76
CA VAL A 321 -6.84 -2.81 16.62
C VAL A 321 -7.06 -1.78 17.73
N ALA A 322 -6.62 -2.07 18.96
CA ALA A 322 -6.67 -1.11 20.05
C ALA A 322 -5.78 0.12 19.79
N ALA A 323 -4.57 -0.07 19.25
CA ALA A 323 -3.68 1.03 18.86
C ALA A 323 -4.30 1.90 17.76
N LEU A 324 -4.88 1.28 16.73
CA LEU A 324 -5.59 1.96 15.64
C LEU A 324 -6.76 2.82 16.13
N ARG A 325 -7.50 2.32 17.12
CA ARG A 325 -8.60 3.06 17.76
C ARG A 325 -8.08 4.24 18.57
N ARG A 326 -7.07 4.04 19.41
CA ARG A 326 -6.47 5.12 20.23
C ARG A 326 -5.90 6.24 19.38
N ALA A 327 -5.25 5.90 18.26
CA ALA A 327 -4.69 6.90 17.34
C ALA A 327 -5.76 7.82 16.72
N GLY A 328 -6.99 7.32 16.57
CA GLY A 328 -8.13 8.12 16.10
C GLY A 328 -8.67 9.11 17.12
N VAL A 329 -8.33 8.98 18.41
CA VAL A 329 -8.91 9.75 19.53
C VAL A 329 -7.98 10.85 20.07
N ALA A 330 -6.67 10.76 19.80
CA ALA A 330 -5.68 11.66 20.41
C ALA A 330 -5.72 13.09 19.80
N GLY A 331 -6.65 13.91 20.29
CA GLY A 331 -6.79 15.34 20.01
C GLY A 331 -7.73 16.04 21.00
N THR A 332 -8.75 15.35 21.51
CA THR A 332 -9.58 15.79 22.64
C THR A 332 -10.18 14.56 23.32
N ASP A 333 -9.68 14.22 24.50
CA ASP A 333 -10.41 13.33 25.39
C ASP A 333 -11.48 14.21 26.05
N THR A 334 -12.71 14.23 25.53
CA THR A 334 -13.90 14.68 26.26
C THR A 334 -15.14 14.44 25.43
N THR A 335 -16.09 13.68 26.00
CA THR A 335 -17.49 14.05 25.88
C THR A 335 -17.58 15.53 26.31
N THR A 336 -17.61 16.48 25.36
CA THR A 336 -17.85 17.87 25.72
C THR A 336 -19.33 18.01 26.00
N THR A 337 -19.71 17.85 27.27
CA THR A 337 -21.04 18.20 27.73
C THR A 337 -21.07 19.71 27.91
N THR A 338 -21.61 20.42 26.93
CA THR A 338 -21.83 21.86 27.06
C THR A 338 -23.16 22.06 27.78
N THR A 339 -23.10 22.51 29.03
CA THR A 339 -24.29 22.94 29.78
C THR A 339 -24.40 24.45 29.65
N THR A 340 -25.40 24.93 28.90
CA THR A 340 -25.67 26.36 28.78
C THR A 340 -26.76 26.72 29.77
N THR A 341 -26.46 27.60 30.73
CA THR A 341 -27.46 28.18 31.63
C THR A 341 -27.97 29.49 31.04
N ASN A 342 -29.23 29.53 30.63
CA ASN A 342 -29.86 30.76 30.20
C ASN A 342 -29.92 31.76 31.37
N ALA A 343 -29.39 32.97 31.18
CA ALA A 343 -29.37 34.04 32.18
C ALA A 343 -30.76 34.56 32.62
N LYS A 344 -31.84 33.91 32.16
CA LYS A 344 -33.23 34.19 32.52
C LYS A 344 -33.92 32.94 33.07
N GLY A 345 -33.37 32.34 34.13
CA GLY A 345 -34.11 31.53 35.11
C GLY A 345 -35.04 30.42 34.59
N GLY A 346 -34.76 29.77 33.46
CA GLY A 346 -35.63 28.75 32.89
C GLY A 346 -34.88 27.76 32.01
N GLY A 347 -34.62 26.56 32.56
CA GLY A 347 -34.10 25.39 31.85
C GLY A 347 -32.58 25.32 31.73
N THR A 348 -32.00 24.21 32.21
CA THR A 348 -30.68 23.74 31.81
C THR A 348 -30.84 22.90 30.55
N GLU A 349 -30.24 23.32 29.44
CA GLU A 349 -30.15 22.53 28.22
C GLU A 349 -28.76 21.86 28.18
N THR A 350 -28.74 20.55 28.06
CA THR A 350 -27.52 19.75 28.00
C THR A 350 -27.39 19.16 26.61
N THR A 351 -26.42 19.66 25.83
CA THR A 351 -26.12 19.12 24.50
C THR A 351 -24.90 18.23 24.61
N THR A 352 -25.03 16.98 24.17
CA THR A 352 -23.92 16.02 24.08
C THR A 352 -23.53 15.87 22.61
N ASP A 353 -22.38 16.42 22.23
CA ASP A 353 -21.84 16.27 20.89
C ASP A 353 -21.11 14.92 20.75
N TYR A 354 -21.62 14.06 19.86
CA TYR A 354 -20.97 12.80 19.51
C TYR A 354 -19.93 13.06 18.40
N TYR A 355 -18.65 13.20 18.78
CA TYR A 355 -17.56 13.19 17.80
C TYR A 355 -17.31 11.76 17.30
N TYR A 356 -17.44 11.55 15.99
CA TYR A 356 -17.11 10.27 15.35
C TYR A 356 -15.60 10.20 15.13
N TYR A 357 -14.91 9.35 15.87
CA TYR A 357 -13.47 9.13 15.69
C TYR A 357 -13.21 8.01 14.69
N TYR A 358 -12.51 8.34 13.60
CA TYR A 358 -11.98 7.38 12.65
C TYR A 358 -10.54 7.06 13.00
N SER A 359 -10.15 5.79 12.90
CA SER A 359 -8.75 5.41 12.82
C SER A 359 -8.09 6.18 11.67
N PRO A 360 -6.87 6.73 11.85
CA PRO A 360 -6.27 7.60 10.85
C PRO A 360 -5.77 6.84 9.62
N ILE A 361 -5.70 5.51 9.68
CA ILE A 361 -5.31 4.67 8.54
C ILE A 361 -6.49 4.43 7.59
N SER A 362 -6.15 4.22 6.32
CA SER A 362 -7.07 3.89 5.23
C SER A 362 -7.13 2.39 4.96
N PHE A 363 -6.01 1.67 5.18
CA PHE A 363 -5.93 0.23 4.89
C PHE A 363 -4.90 -0.53 5.73
N LEU A 364 -5.04 -1.85 5.77
CA LEU A 364 -4.03 -2.81 6.23
C LEU A 364 -3.67 -3.78 5.11
N THR A 365 -2.41 -4.21 5.05
CA THR A 365 -1.97 -5.32 4.20
C THR A 365 -1.56 -6.49 5.08
N ALA A 366 -2.27 -7.62 4.98
CA ALA A 366 -2.10 -8.79 5.84
C ALA A 366 -1.85 -10.05 5.00
N THR A 367 -0.67 -10.66 4.99
CA THR A 367 0.50 -10.43 5.87
C THR A 367 1.83 -10.38 5.13
N ASN A 368 2.85 -9.84 5.81
CA ASN A 368 4.26 -10.05 5.42
C ASN A 368 4.66 -11.53 5.52
N THR A 369 5.88 -11.88 5.12
CA THR A 369 6.42 -13.24 5.23
C THR A 369 6.53 -13.70 6.68
N LEU A 370 6.38 -15.00 6.93
CA LEU A 370 6.54 -15.59 8.26
C LEU A 370 8.02 -15.77 8.58
N GLY A 371 8.54 -15.00 9.53
CA GLY A 371 9.92 -15.13 10.01
C GLY A 371 10.19 -16.46 10.71
N SER A 372 11.44 -16.65 11.12
CA SER A 372 11.86 -17.84 11.89
C SER A 372 11.64 -19.17 11.16
N CYS A 373 11.66 -19.16 9.83
CA CYS A 373 11.52 -20.36 9.01
C CYS A 373 12.86 -20.80 8.42
N LEU A 374 13.03 -22.10 8.19
CA LEU A 374 14.25 -22.71 7.68
C LEU A 374 13.89 -23.79 6.65
N VAL A 375 14.63 -23.84 5.55
CA VAL A 375 14.54 -24.91 4.55
C VAL A 375 15.95 -25.47 4.34
N LEU A 376 16.06 -26.79 4.31
CA LEU A 376 17.32 -27.53 4.24
C LEU A 376 17.52 -28.15 2.85
N THR A 377 18.78 -28.32 2.44
CA THR A 377 19.16 -29.14 1.29
C THR A 377 19.02 -30.64 1.60
N ASP A 378 19.17 -31.48 0.58
CA ASP A 378 19.23 -32.95 0.72
C ASP A 378 20.42 -33.42 1.60
N THR A 379 21.41 -32.55 1.80
CA THR A 379 22.55 -32.77 2.71
C THR A 379 22.32 -32.19 4.11
N HIS A 380 21.08 -31.78 4.41
CA HIS A 380 20.66 -31.15 5.68
C HIS A 380 21.33 -29.79 6.00
N GLU A 381 21.82 -29.09 4.98
CA GLU A 381 22.41 -27.76 5.15
C GLU A 381 21.36 -26.66 4.92
N PRO A 382 21.37 -25.56 5.68
CA PRO A 382 20.47 -24.42 5.42
C PRO A 382 20.63 -23.86 3.99
N LYS A 383 19.54 -23.85 3.22
CA LYS A 383 19.57 -23.49 1.79
C LYS A 383 20.04 -22.05 1.51
N LEU A 384 19.74 -21.12 2.42
CA LEU A 384 20.09 -19.70 2.25
C LEU A 384 21.54 -19.37 2.64
N LEU A 385 22.37 -20.35 3.02
CA LEU A 385 23.78 -20.11 3.32
C LEU A 385 24.66 -20.20 2.07
N ALA A 386 25.63 -19.30 1.99
CA ALA A 386 26.66 -19.27 0.97
C ALA A 386 27.79 -20.27 1.27
N GLY A 387 27.52 -21.57 1.15
CA GLY A 387 28.53 -22.61 1.41
C GLY A 387 28.70 -22.97 2.90
N PRO A 388 29.69 -23.81 3.24
CA PRO A 388 29.86 -24.32 4.61
C PRO A 388 30.08 -23.15 5.57
N SER A 389 29.27 -23.12 6.62
CA SER A 389 29.20 -22.12 7.70
C SER A 389 30.46 -21.28 7.90
N THR A 390 30.61 -20.20 7.12
CA THR A 390 31.65 -19.20 7.37
C THR A 390 31.22 -18.41 8.62
N PRO A 391 32.07 -18.28 9.65
CA PRO A 391 31.74 -17.45 10.80
C PRO A 391 31.35 -16.03 10.36
N GLY A 392 30.15 -15.58 10.71
CA GLY A 392 29.61 -14.26 10.35
C GLY A 392 28.62 -14.24 9.17
N VAL A 393 28.45 -15.35 8.45
CA VAL A 393 27.33 -15.54 7.51
C VAL A 393 26.12 -16.02 8.33
N GLY A 394 24.91 -15.55 8.02
CA GLY A 394 23.70 -15.69 8.85
C GLY A 394 23.29 -17.12 9.25
N THR A 395 22.11 -17.29 9.84
CA THR A 395 21.64 -18.61 10.33
C THR A 395 20.95 -19.46 9.27
N GLY A 396 20.72 -18.92 8.06
CA GLY A 396 19.87 -19.52 7.04
C GLY A 396 18.37 -19.44 7.34
N ILE A 397 18.01 -18.87 8.49
CA ILE A 397 16.62 -18.56 8.86
C ILE A 397 16.15 -17.36 8.04
N GLY A 398 14.93 -17.43 7.52
CA GLY A 398 14.34 -16.35 6.73
C GLY A 398 12.81 -16.30 6.82
N GLY A 399 12.24 -15.42 6.00
CA GLY A 399 10.81 -15.23 5.81
C GLY A 399 10.21 -16.24 4.82
N LEU A 400 9.30 -17.09 5.29
CA LEU A 400 8.52 -18.02 4.49
C LEU A 400 7.31 -17.33 3.84
N ALA A 401 7.08 -17.62 2.56
CA ALA A 401 5.92 -17.22 1.80
C ALA A 401 5.54 -18.28 0.75
N GLY A 402 4.53 -17.97 -0.07
CA GLY A 402 3.93 -18.91 -1.00
C GLY A 402 2.86 -19.79 -0.33
N PRO A 403 2.44 -20.89 -0.96
CA PRO A 403 1.32 -21.71 -0.51
C PRO A 403 1.37 -22.16 0.96
N PRO A 404 2.53 -22.51 1.57
CA PRO A 404 2.60 -22.86 2.99
C PRO A 404 2.10 -21.77 3.95
N LEU A 405 2.22 -20.49 3.57
CA LEU A 405 1.76 -19.36 4.37
C LEU A 405 0.24 -19.15 4.29
N HIS A 406 -0.41 -19.70 3.27
CA HIS A 406 -1.79 -19.34 2.93
C HIS A 406 -2.80 -19.57 4.06
N PRO A 407 -2.82 -20.73 4.77
CA PRO A 407 -3.77 -20.92 5.88
C PRO A 407 -3.59 -19.91 7.02
N LEU A 408 -2.34 -19.59 7.36
CA LEU A 408 -2.03 -18.57 8.37
C LEU A 408 -2.50 -17.18 7.92
N ALA A 409 -2.26 -16.83 6.66
CA ALA A 409 -2.70 -15.57 6.09
C ALA A 409 -4.22 -15.44 6.06
N LEU A 410 -4.95 -16.51 5.69
CA LEU A 410 -6.42 -16.54 5.75
C LEU A 410 -6.94 -16.30 7.17
N GLY A 411 -6.35 -16.95 8.18
CA GLY A 411 -6.70 -16.72 9.58
C GLY A 411 -6.43 -15.28 10.05
N ASN A 412 -5.34 -14.68 9.57
CA ASN A 412 -5.00 -13.29 9.85
C ASN A 412 -6.05 -12.33 9.25
N VAL A 413 -6.39 -12.50 7.97
CA VAL A 413 -7.40 -11.68 7.29
C VAL A 413 -8.77 -11.83 7.96
N ALA A 414 -9.22 -13.07 8.22
CA ALA A 414 -10.50 -13.33 8.88
C ALA A 414 -10.59 -12.65 10.26
N THR A 415 -9.53 -12.77 11.06
CA THR A 415 -9.50 -12.23 12.42
C THR A 415 -9.45 -10.70 12.39
N LEU A 416 -8.61 -10.11 11.55
CA LEU A 416 -8.52 -8.66 11.40
C LEU A 416 -9.85 -8.08 10.91
N ARG A 417 -10.46 -8.65 9.86
CA ARG A 417 -11.77 -8.19 9.36
C ARG A 417 -12.81 -8.16 10.46
N ARG A 418 -12.96 -9.27 11.20
CA ARG A 418 -13.90 -9.38 12.33
C ARG A 418 -13.66 -8.30 13.39
N LEU A 419 -12.41 -8.08 13.79
CA LEU A 419 -12.07 -7.10 14.83
C LEU A 419 -12.21 -5.65 14.35
N LEU A 420 -11.88 -5.36 13.09
CA LEU A 420 -12.09 -4.04 12.48
C LEU A 420 -13.58 -3.71 12.39
N ASP A 421 -14.42 -4.67 11.99
CA ASP A 421 -15.88 -4.50 11.88
C ASP A 421 -16.57 -4.34 13.23
N ALA A 422 -16.01 -4.90 14.29
CA ALA A 422 -16.55 -4.79 15.65
C ALA A 422 -16.54 -3.34 16.19
N HIS A 423 -15.79 -2.43 15.56
CA HIS A 423 -15.70 -1.04 16.00
C HIS A 423 -15.95 -0.07 14.85
N ARG A 424 -16.90 0.86 15.03
CA ARG A 424 -17.19 1.92 14.05
C ARG A 424 -15.95 2.73 13.65
N ALA A 425 -15.06 2.95 14.60
CA ALA A 425 -13.80 3.69 14.40
C ALA A 425 -12.81 3.00 13.46
N THR A 426 -12.94 1.70 13.18
CA THR A 426 -12.01 0.94 12.35
C THR A 426 -12.68 0.22 11.19
N ARG A 427 -14.01 0.17 11.16
CA ARG A 427 -14.78 -0.54 10.13
C ARG A 427 -14.48 -0.05 8.71
N HIS A 428 -14.11 1.23 8.56
CA HIS A 428 -13.76 1.85 7.27
C HIS A 428 -12.39 1.42 6.72
N VAL A 429 -11.54 0.78 7.53
CA VAL A 429 -10.20 0.35 7.12
C VAL A 429 -10.32 -0.80 6.12
N ALA A 430 -9.80 -0.59 4.92
CA ALA A 430 -9.73 -1.60 3.87
C ALA A 430 -8.69 -2.67 4.22
N LEU A 431 -8.91 -3.92 3.83
CA LEU A 431 -8.01 -5.03 4.13
C LEU A 431 -7.49 -5.67 2.83
N VAL A 432 -6.20 -5.49 2.56
CA VAL A 432 -5.51 -6.16 1.46
C VAL A 432 -4.97 -7.52 1.95
N GLY A 433 -5.56 -8.60 1.49
CA GLY A 433 -5.14 -9.96 1.84
C GLY A 433 -3.96 -10.44 0.98
N VAL A 434 -2.94 -11.03 1.59
CA VAL A 434 -1.75 -11.53 0.90
C VAL A 434 -1.12 -12.70 1.65
N GLY A 435 -0.64 -13.69 0.89
CA GLY A 435 0.04 -14.86 1.41
C GLY A 435 -0.41 -16.11 0.65
N GLY A 436 0.48 -16.70 -0.15
CA GLY A 436 0.20 -17.93 -0.91
C GLY A 436 -0.92 -17.84 -1.95
N VAL A 437 -1.12 -16.66 -2.54
CA VAL A 437 -2.05 -16.47 -3.65
C VAL A 437 -1.29 -16.69 -4.96
N ALA A 438 -1.72 -17.68 -5.73
CA ALA A 438 -1.14 -18.04 -7.03
C ALA A 438 -2.21 -18.29 -8.11
N ASP A 439 -3.47 -18.46 -7.73
CA ASP A 439 -4.57 -18.82 -8.62
C ASP A 439 -5.90 -18.17 -8.19
N ALA A 440 -6.93 -18.36 -9.01
CA ALA A 440 -8.28 -17.86 -8.74
C ALA A 440 -8.92 -18.49 -7.50
N ALA A 441 -8.53 -19.71 -7.10
CA ALA A 441 -9.08 -20.36 -5.91
C ALA A 441 -8.55 -19.71 -4.63
N ALA A 442 -7.24 -19.43 -4.57
CA ALA A 442 -6.58 -18.70 -3.50
C ALA A 442 -7.09 -17.26 -3.39
N TYR A 443 -7.31 -16.61 -4.53
CA TYR A 443 -7.98 -15.32 -4.59
C TYR A 443 -9.36 -15.36 -3.93
N ARG A 444 -10.23 -16.29 -4.35
CA ARG A 444 -11.58 -16.44 -3.79
C ARG A 444 -11.55 -16.72 -2.29
N ARG A 445 -10.61 -17.54 -1.80
CA ARG A 445 -10.43 -17.77 -0.36
C ARG A 445 -10.11 -16.49 0.39
N MET A 446 -9.18 -15.67 -0.10
CA MET A 446 -8.85 -14.36 0.50
C MET A 446 -10.05 -13.41 0.55
N ARG A 447 -10.80 -13.30 -0.55
CA ARG A 447 -12.02 -12.49 -0.61
C ARG A 447 -13.08 -13.00 0.36
N ALA A 448 -13.30 -14.32 0.41
CA ALA A 448 -14.29 -14.95 1.28
C ALA A 448 -14.02 -14.75 2.78
N VAL A 449 -12.74 -14.65 3.19
CA VAL A 449 -12.38 -14.35 4.58
C VAL A 449 -12.35 -12.87 4.91
N GLY A 450 -12.69 -11.98 3.95
CA GLY A 450 -12.91 -10.57 4.20
C GLY A 450 -11.83 -9.61 3.68
N ALA A 451 -10.98 -10.04 2.75
CA ALA A 451 -10.09 -9.11 2.04
C ALA A 451 -10.89 -8.25 1.04
N ASP A 452 -10.66 -6.94 1.04
CA ASP A 452 -11.20 -5.96 0.08
C ASP A 452 -10.44 -5.96 -1.27
N ALA A 453 -9.16 -6.33 -1.25
CA ALA A 453 -8.33 -6.60 -2.42
C ALA A 453 -7.28 -7.69 -2.08
N VAL A 454 -6.69 -8.33 -3.10
CA VAL A 454 -5.78 -9.46 -2.88
C VAL A 454 -4.43 -9.21 -3.55
N ALA A 455 -3.34 -9.26 -2.78
CA ALA A 455 -2.00 -9.07 -3.30
C ALA A 455 -1.25 -10.39 -3.57
N VAL A 456 -0.42 -10.39 -4.61
CA VAL A 456 0.40 -11.54 -5.05
C VAL A 456 1.89 -11.24 -4.81
N GLY A 457 2.62 -12.21 -4.26
CA GLY A 457 4.05 -12.12 -3.97
C GLY A 457 4.84 -13.23 -4.66
N SER A 458 5.04 -14.37 -4.00
CA SER A 458 5.89 -15.48 -4.50
C SER A 458 5.53 -15.94 -5.92
N ALA A 459 4.24 -15.99 -6.28
CA ALA A 459 3.80 -16.39 -7.61
C ALA A 459 4.18 -15.36 -8.69
N LEU A 460 4.19 -14.05 -8.38
CA LEU A 460 4.75 -13.03 -9.28
C LEU A 460 6.25 -13.30 -9.51
N GLY A 461 6.97 -13.72 -8.49
CA GLY A 461 8.38 -14.06 -8.62
C GLY A 461 8.67 -15.31 -9.46
N ARG A 462 7.77 -16.30 -9.45
CA ARG A 462 7.93 -17.52 -10.26
C ARG A 462 7.42 -17.37 -11.68
N ARG A 463 6.28 -16.71 -11.87
CA ARG A 463 5.54 -16.69 -13.15
C ARG A 463 5.64 -15.34 -13.86
N GLY A 464 6.19 -14.32 -13.20
CA GLY A 464 6.16 -12.95 -13.71
C GLY A 464 4.74 -12.36 -13.71
N VAL A 465 4.54 -11.30 -14.49
CA VAL A 465 3.30 -10.51 -14.52
C VAL A 465 2.10 -11.32 -15.05
N ARG A 466 2.32 -12.41 -15.80
CA ARG A 466 1.24 -13.25 -16.36
C ARG A 466 0.31 -13.85 -15.30
N VAL A 467 0.81 -14.04 -14.07
CA VAL A 467 0.02 -14.55 -12.93
C VAL A 467 -1.26 -13.78 -12.69
N PHE A 468 -1.26 -12.46 -12.91
CA PHE A 468 -2.45 -11.65 -12.69
C PHE A 468 -3.55 -11.95 -13.72
N GLY A 469 -3.16 -12.16 -14.99
CA GLY A 469 -4.08 -12.56 -16.06
C GLY A 469 -4.62 -13.97 -15.86
N GLU A 470 -3.81 -14.88 -15.34
CA GLU A 470 -4.23 -16.26 -15.01
C GLU A 470 -5.22 -16.30 -13.85
N VAL A 471 -4.97 -15.52 -12.79
CA VAL A 471 -5.92 -15.34 -11.69
C VAL A 471 -7.23 -14.75 -12.22
N GLU A 472 -7.19 -13.64 -12.97
CA GLU A 472 -8.40 -13.04 -13.57
C GLU A 472 -9.16 -14.02 -14.47
N GLY A 473 -8.45 -14.71 -15.36
CA GLY A 473 -9.03 -15.70 -16.28
C GLY A 473 -9.75 -16.81 -15.51
N GLY A 474 -9.14 -17.33 -14.44
CA GLY A 474 -9.76 -18.32 -13.57
C GLY A 474 -10.94 -17.81 -12.73
N LEU A 475 -11.12 -16.48 -12.60
CA LEU A 475 -12.28 -15.87 -11.96
C LEU A 475 -13.50 -15.79 -12.89
N GLY A 476 -13.30 -15.77 -14.21
CA GLY A 476 -14.41 -15.68 -15.18
C GLY A 476 -15.25 -14.41 -15.04
N GLY A 477 -14.65 -13.31 -14.60
CA GLY A 477 -15.33 -12.04 -14.34
C GLY A 477 -15.88 -11.84 -12.92
N GLY A 478 -15.73 -12.83 -12.02
CA GLY A 478 -16.17 -12.72 -10.62
C GLY A 478 -15.09 -12.20 -9.67
N TRP A 479 -14.97 -10.87 -9.55
CA TRP A 479 -14.04 -10.16 -8.65
C TRP A 479 -14.49 -10.12 -7.17
#